data_AF-A0A6I8M3L2-F1
#
_entry.id   AF-A0A6I8M3L2-F1
#
_cell.length_a   1.000
_cell.length_b   1.000
_cell.length_c   1.000
_cell.angle_alpha   90.00
_cell.angle_beta   90.00
_cell.angle_gamma   90.00
#
_symmetry.space_group_name_H-M   'P 1'
#
loop_
_entity.id
_entity.type
_entity.pdbx_description
1 polymer ?
#
loop_
_entity_poly.entity_id
_entity_poly.type
_entity_poly.pdbx_seq_one_letter_code
_entity_poly.pdbx_strand_id
1 'polypeptide(L)'
;MSLPMSRRTMLRGAVVVGAAAAVSPLLLSGTAQAYTWSRTLVQGNTGADVTELQIRVAGWAADSASHSRVSIDGEFGPGTAAAVRRFQAAYGLGADGEVGPATQSALNALEQSDGSTAHFNFSEFTDRVSGTFNGGKVSAATAKENARRCMYKLEAVRKKLGNKPITVNSGFRSIAHNAEIGGASDSMHMYGTAADLDVPGVANKTVYQKAETSGFSGLETYNTDHQHVDSRADLGRAWWWENGTV
;
A
#
# COMPACT_ATOMS: atom_id res chain seq x y z
N MET A 1 14.16 66.60 -67.27
CA MET A 1 13.58 66.32 -65.93
C MET A 1 12.14 65.93 -66.15
N SER A 2 11.84 64.63 -66.11
CA SER A 2 10.61 64.10 -66.69
C SER A 2 10.12 62.84 -65.97
N LEU A 3 8.83 62.89 -65.61
CA LEU A 3 7.82 61.82 -65.69
C LEU A 3 7.74 60.81 -64.49
N PRO A 4 6.65 60.02 -64.37
CA PRO A 4 5.32 60.42 -63.88
C PRO A 4 4.71 59.37 -62.91
N MET A 5 3.50 59.63 -62.41
CA MET A 5 2.62 58.61 -61.80
C MET A 5 2.21 57.51 -62.79
N SER A 6 2.14 56.24 -62.34
CA SER A 6 1.31 55.21 -62.99
C SER A 6 0.91 54.05 -62.05
N ARG A 7 -0.41 53.83 -62.01
CA ARG A 7 -1.21 52.58 -62.04
C ARG A 7 -0.80 51.34 -61.21
N ARG A 8 -1.86 50.83 -60.54
CA ARG A 8 -2.43 49.47 -60.61
C ARG A 8 -1.96 48.38 -59.61
N THR A 9 -2.99 47.76 -59.01
CA THR A 9 -3.18 46.30 -58.81
C THR A 9 -2.80 45.69 -57.45
N MET A 10 -3.87 45.41 -56.69
CA MET A 10 -4.27 44.16 -56.03
C MET A 10 -3.25 43.14 -55.46
N LEU A 11 -3.72 42.59 -54.33
CA LEU A 11 -3.66 41.18 -53.89
C LEU A 11 -2.35 40.69 -53.26
N ARG A 12 -2.39 40.45 -51.94
CA ARG A 12 -2.50 39.10 -51.34
C ARG A 12 -2.36 39.18 -49.82
N GLY A 13 -3.22 38.43 -49.13
CA GLY A 13 -3.23 38.32 -47.68
C GLY A 13 -1.97 37.65 -47.14
N ALA A 14 -1.59 38.06 -45.93
CA ALA A 14 -0.73 37.29 -45.06
C ALA A 14 -1.52 37.06 -43.77
N VAL A 15 -1.87 35.80 -43.54
CA VAL A 15 -2.31 35.28 -42.25
C VAL A 15 -1.12 35.44 -41.30
N VAL A 16 -1.27 36.28 -40.26
CA VAL A 16 -0.35 36.28 -39.14
C VAL A 16 -0.64 35.02 -38.34
N VAL A 17 0.17 33.98 -38.55
CA VAL A 17 0.27 32.85 -37.62
C VAL A 17 0.97 33.40 -36.38
N GLY A 18 0.18 33.71 -35.35
CA GLY A 18 0.72 33.99 -34.02
C GLY A 18 1.47 32.74 -33.53
N ALA A 19 2.76 32.89 -33.26
CA ALA A 19 3.52 31.89 -32.54
C ALA A 19 2.95 31.78 -31.12
N ALA A 20 2.03 30.84 -30.91
CA ALA A 20 1.69 30.38 -29.58
C ALA A 20 2.94 29.69 -29.03
N ALA A 21 3.66 30.35 -28.13
CA ALA A 21 4.63 29.68 -27.29
C ALA A 21 3.88 28.61 -26.50
N ALA A 22 4.04 27.36 -26.90
CA ALA A 22 3.55 26.21 -26.16
C ALA A 22 4.29 26.21 -24.82
N VAL A 23 3.65 26.77 -23.79
CA VAL A 23 4.02 26.52 -22.41
C VAL A 23 3.72 25.05 -22.18
N SER A 24 4.73 24.21 -22.40
CA SER A 24 4.69 22.82 -21.95
C SER A 24 4.48 22.90 -20.43
N PRO A 25 3.42 22.30 -19.86
CA PRO A 25 3.42 22.09 -18.44
C PRO A 25 4.58 21.14 -18.17
N LEU A 26 5.67 21.70 -17.64
CA LEU A 26 6.67 20.93 -16.95
C LEU A 26 5.87 20.12 -15.92
N LEU A 27 5.77 18.81 -16.11
CA LEU A 27 5.24 17.93 -15.09
C LEU A 27 6.22 18.05 -13.92
N LEU A 28 5.97 19.01 -13.03
CA LEU A 28 6.46 18.89 -11.68
C LEU A 28 5.84 17.59 -11.18
N SER A 29 6.68 16.58 -10.99
CA SER A 29 6.36 15.41 -10.18
C SER A 29 5.99 15.95 -8.81
N GLY A 30 4.71 16.27 -8.64
CA GLY A 30 4.17 16.76 -7.39
C GLY A 30 4.46 15.69 -6.35
N THR A 31 5.11 16.08 -5.26
CA THR A 31 5.07 15.32 -4.03
C THR A 31 3.60 15.11 -3.71
N ALA A 32 3.07 13.88 -3.84
CA ALA A 32 1.74 13.63 -3.30
C ALA A 32 1.83 13.95 -1.81
N GLN A 33 0.97 14.87 -1.36
CA GLN A 33 0.89 15.22 0.05
C GLN A 33 0.39 13.99 0.81
N ALA A 34 0.94 13.75 2.00
CA ALA A 34 0.37 12.78 2.93
C ALA A 34 -1.14 12.95 3.02
N TYR A 35 -1.89 11.86 3.21
CA TYR A 35 -3.35 11.91 3.17
C TYR A 35 -3.92 13.05 4.02
N THR A 36 -4.76 13.88 3.40
CA THR A 36 -5.40 15.03 4.04
C THR A 36 -6.63 14.57 4.79
N TRP A 37 -6.50 14.34 6.09
CA TRP A 37 -7.62 14.11 6.98
C TRP A 37 -8.43 15.40 7.16
N SER A 38 -9.70 15.40 6.74
CA SER A 38 -10.56 16.60 6.77
C SER A 38 -11.35 16.76 8.07
N ARG A 39 -11.33 15.75 8.94
CA ARG A 39 -12.06 15.71 10.22
C ARG A 39 -11.43 14.70 11.18
N THR A 40 -11.77 14.80 12.46
CA THR A 40 -11.56 13.71 13.43
C THR A 40 -12.47 12.53 13.07
N LEU A 41 -11.94 11.31 13.05
CA LEU A 41 -12.74 10.10 12.84
C LEU A 41 -13.04 9.41 14.18
N VAL A 42 -14.30 9.05 14.39
CA VAL A 42 -14.79 8.33 15.56
C VAL A 42 -15.75 7.21 15.15
N GLN A 43 -16.07 6.31 16.07
CA GLN A 43 -17.02 5.23 15.83
C GLN A 43 -18.36 5.77 15.30
N GLY A 44 -18.93 5.10 14.29
CA GLY A 44 -20.14 5.49 13.58
C GLY A 44 -19.89 6.40 12.37
N ASN A 45 -18.67 6.91 12.17
CA ASN A 45 -18.31 7.56 10.92
C ASN A 45 -18.24 6.56 9.76
N THR A 46 -18.58 7.01 8.56
CA THR A 46 -18.41 6.26 7.32
C THR A 46 -17.73 7.11 6.26
N GLY A 47 -17.15 6.47 5.23
CA GLY A 47 -16.59 7.15 4.07
C GLY A 47 -15.20 6.67 3.65
N ALA A 48 -14.67 7.29 2.59
CA ALA A 48 -13.36 6.95 2.05
C ALA A 48 -12.20 7.25 3.02
N ASP A 49 -12.37 8.22 3.92
CA ASP A 49 -11.44 8.51 5.02
C ASP A 49 -11.40 7.37 6.05
N VAL A 50 -12.55 6.75 6.33
CA VAL A 50 -12.62 5.55 7.16
C VAL A 50 -12.02 4.33 6.45
N THR A 51 -12.24 4.17 5.14
CA THR A 51 -11.58 3.11 4.35
C THR A 51 -10.06 3.24 4.41
N GLU A 52 -9.55 4.47 4.27
CA GLU A 52 -8.12 4.74 4.35
C GLU A 52 -7.58 4.47 5.76
N LEU A 53 -8.29 4.90 6.81
CA LEU A 53 -7.96 4.55 8.19
C LEU A 53 -7.84 3.03 8.37
N GLN A 54 -8.84 2.27 7.92
CA GLN A 54 -8.88 0.81 8.04
C GLN A 54 -7.68 0.13 7.37
N ILE A 55 -7.25 0.62 6.21
CA ILE A 55 -6.02 0.15 5.54
C ILE A 55 -4.81 0.36 6.45
N ARG A 56 -4.64 1.57 6.99
CA ARG A 56 -3.45 1.92 7.78
C ARG A 56 -3.39 1.22 9.13
N VAL A 57 -4.53 0.89 9.72
CA VAL A 57 -4.60 0.17 11.00
C VAL A 57 -4.82 -1.34 10.85
N ALA A 58 -4.83 -1.88 9.63
CA ALA A 58 -5.10 -3.31 9.39
C ALA A 58 -4.15 -4.26 10.13
N GLY A 59 -2.90 -3.84 10.34
CA GLY A 59 -1.89 -4.57 11.14
C GLY A 59 -2.13 -4.59 12.65
N TRP A 60 -3.14 -3.87 13.14
CA TRP A 60 -3.48 -3.74 14.56
C TRP A 60 -4.81 -4.44 14.90
N ALA A 61 -5.20 -5.44 14.11
CA ALA A 61 -6.48 -6.12 14.26
C ALA A 61 -6.69 -6.81 15.63
N ALA A 62 -5.62 -7.37 16.22
CA ALA A 62 -5.72 -8.18 17.43
C ALA A 62 -4.48 -8.06 18.35
N ASP A 63 -4.67 -8.36 19.64
CA ASP A 63 -3.61 -8.46 20.65
C ASP A 63 -3.15 -9.91 20.89
N SER A 64 -3.90 -10.88 20.38
CA SER A 64 -3.62 -12.30 20.44
C SER A 64 -3.93 -12.94 19.08
N ALA A 65 -3.41 -14.15 18.87
CA ALA A 65 -3.77 -14.93 17.70
C ALA A 65 -5.26 -15.27 17.81
N SER A 66 -6.08 -14.85 16.83
CA SER A 66 -7.55 -15.00 16.91
C SER A 66 -8.27 -14.97 15.56
N HIS A 67 -7.60 -15.30 14.45
CA HIS A 67 -8.16 -15.21 13.08
C HIS A 67 -8.95 -13.92 12.82
N SER A 68 -8.43 -12.79 13.29
CA SER A 68 -9.11 -11.50 13.30
C SER A 68 -8.45 -10.53 12.32
N ARG A 69 -9.29 -9.74 11.64
CA ARG A 69 -8.84 -8.68 10.72
C ARG A 69 -9.70 -7.43 10.89
N VAL A 70 -9.17 -6.28 10.50
CA VAL A 70 -9.96 -5.06 10.30
C VAL A 70 -10.70 -5.21 8.97
N SER A 71 -12.03 -5.10 8.98
CA SER A 71 -12.81 -4.98 7.74
C SER A 71 -12.49 -3.65 7.07
N ILE A 72 -12.27 -3.67 5.74
CA ILE A 72 -12.05 -2.47 4.93
C ILE A 72 -13.34 -2.19 4.16
N ASP A 73 -14.35 -1.72 4.89
CA ASP A 73 -15.73 -1.49 4.41
C ASP A 73 -16.11 -0.01 4.41
N GLY A 74 -15.25 0.87 4.93
CA GLY A 74 -15.55 2.29 5.10
C GLY A 74 -16.50 2.58 6.26
N GLU A 75 -16.73 1.64 7.18
CA GLU A 75 -17.53 1.82 8.38
C GLU A 75 -16.66 1.78 9.65
N PHE A 76 -16.69 2.86 10.42
CA PHE A 76 -15.93 2.94 11.66
C PHE A 76 -16.70 2.23 12.77
N GLY A 77 -16.65 0.89 12.76
CA GLY A 77 -17.23 0.04 13.79
C GLY A 77 -16.31 -0.23 14.98
N PRO A 78 -16.76 -1.07 15.94
CA PRO A 78 -15.98 -1.44 17.13
C PRO A 78 -14.63 -2.10 16.80
N GLY A 79 -14.54 -2.88 15.72
CA GLY A 79 -13.29 -3.49 15.25
C GLY A 79 -12.26 -2.45 14.84
N THR A 80 -12.67 -1.44 14.07
CA THR A 80 -11.83 -0.29 13.71
C THR A 80 -11.40 0.49 14.95
N ALA A 81 -12.31 0.75 15.89
CA ALA A 81 -11.98 1.46 17.14
C ALA A 81 -10.95 0.71 17.99
N ALA A 82 -11.06 -0.61 18.07
CA ALA A 82 -10.09 -1.44 18.77
C ALA A 82 -8.71 -1.42 18.09
N ALA A 83 -8.67 -1.45 16.76
CA ALA A 83 -7.42 -1.33 16.01
C ALA A 83 -6.76 0.07 16.18
N VAL A 84 -7.56 1.14 16.20
CA VAL A 84 -7.07 2.50 16.47
C VAL A 84 -6.45 2.60 17.86
N ARG A 85 -7.11 2.07 18.89
CA ARG A 85 -6.55 2.07 20.27
C ARG A 85 -5.21 1.35 20.36
N ARG A 86 -5.08 0.22 19.67
CA ARG A 86 -3.81 -0.54 19.61
C ARG A 86 -2.72 0.21 18.89
N PHE A 87 -3.05 0.80 17.74
CA PHE A 87 -2.13 1.69 17.02
C PHE A 87 -1.68 2.84 17.93
N GLN A 88 -2.60 3.56 18.55
CA GLN A 88 -2.29 4.66 19.46
C GLN A 88 -1.37 4.22 20.60
N ALA A 89 -1.69 3.12 21.28
CA ALA A 89 -0.86 2.58 22.35
C ALA A 89 0.55 2.23 21.87
N ALA A 90 0.68 1.59 20.70
CA ALA A 90 1.98 1.22 20.14
C ALA A 90 2.83 2.42 19.72
N TYR A 91 2.20 3.56 19.38
CA TYR A 91 2.88 4.79 18.99
C TYR A 91 2.99 5.81 20.14
N GLY A 92 2.65 5.43 21.38
CA GLY A 92 2.79 6.29 22.56
C GLY A 92 1.78 7.43 22.61
N LEU A 93 0.64 7.27 21.96
CA LEU A 93 -0.47 8.22 21.97
C LEU A 93 -1.50 7.84 23.05
N GLY A 94 -2.41 8.76 23.37
CA GLY A 94 -3.61 8.43 24.13
C GLY A 94 -4.46 7.41 23.37
N ALA A 95 -4.69 6.24 23.96
CA ALA A 95 -5.42 5.13 23.34
C ALA A 95 -6.94 5.25 23.52
N ASP A 96 -7.51 6.39 23.08
CA ASP A 96 -8.94 6.72 23.19
C ASP A 96 -9.79 6.08 22.07
N GLY A 97 -9.18 5.71 20.94
CA GLY A 97 -9.88 5.19 19.76
C GLY A 97 -10.41 6.29 18.84
N GLU A 98 -10.05 7.55 19.08
CA GLU A 98 -10.39 8.69 18.24
C GLU A 98 -9.22 9.08 17.32
N VAL A 99 -9.51 9.29 16.04
CA VAL A 99 -8.49 9.63 15.05
C VAL A 99 -8.43 11.14 14.89
N GLY A 100 -8.00 11.81 15.97
CA GLY A 100 -7.72 13.25 16.00
C GLY A 100 -6.33 13.61 15.44
N PRO A 101 -5.91 14.88 15.51
CA PRO A 101 -4.69 15.38 14.85
C PRO A 101 -3.40 14.62 15.20
N ALA A 102 -3.24 14.18 16.45
CA ALA A 102 -2.06 13.41 16.86
C ALA A 102 -2.03 12.02 16.21
N THR A 103 -3.16 11.30 16.21
CA THR A 103 -3.31 10.00 15.52
C THR A 103 -3.09 10.16 14.01
N GLN A 104 -3.69 11.19 13.40
CA GLN A 104 -3.55 11.51 11.98
C GLN A 104 -2.09 11.79 11.60
N SER A 105 -1.37 12.56 12.41
CA SER A 105 0.05 12.83 12.19
C SER A 105 0.89 11.56 12.25
N ALA A 106 0.64 10.67 13.22
CA ALA A 106 1.32 9.38 13.31
C ALA A 106 1.03 8.47 12.12
N LEU A 107 -0.23 8.43 11.64
CA LEU A 107 -0.61 7.68 10.43
C LEU A 107 0.04 8.23 9.16
N ASN A 108 0.16 9.55 9.05
CA ASN A 108 0.80 10.21 7.91
C ASN A 108 2.32 10.04 7.92
N ALA A 109 2.95 9.95 9.10
CA ALA A 109 4.38 9.67 9.21
C ALA A 109 4.79 8.28 8.70
N LEU A 110 3.82 7.37 8.51
CA LEU A 110 4.05 6.05 7.92
C LEU A 110 3.88 6.03 6.40
N GLU A 111 3.41 7.09 5.76
CA GLU A 111 3.14 7.13 4.32
C GLU A 111 4.24 7.88 3.57
N GLN A 112 4.73 7.28 2.49
CA GLN A 112 5.61 7.95 1.54
C GLN A 112 4.80 8.65 0.44
N SER A 113 5.42 9.59 -0.26
CA SER A 113 4.76 10.39 -1.31
C SER A 113 4.32 9.58 -2.54
N ASP A 114 4.79 8.34 -2.71
CA ASP A 114 4.36 7.46 -3.80
C ASP A 114 3.20 6.52 -3.41
N GLY A 115 2.74 6.61 -2.15
CA GLY A 115 1.69 5.79 -1.55
C GLY A 115 2.20 4.50 -0.88
N SER A 116 3.51 4.23 -0.92
CA SER A 116 4.14 3.16 -0.13
C SER A 116 4.29 3.57 1.34
N THR A 117 4.94 2.74 2.16
CA THR A 117 5.07 3.00 3.60
C THR A 117 6.50 3.36 3.98
N ALA A 118 6.69 3.98 5.15
CA ALA A 118 7.96 4.52 5.61
C ALA A 118 9.13 3.51 5.58
N HIS A 119 8.86 2.21 5.72
CA HIS A 119 9.89 1.17 5.73
C HIS A 119 9.75 0.12 4.62
N PHE A 120 8.77 0.26 3.73
CA PHE A 120 8.55 -0.67 2.63
C PHE A 120 8.17 0.08 1.35
N ASN A 121 8.99 -0.07 0.32
CA ASN A 121 8.82 0.57 -0.98
C ASN A 121 8.11 -0.34 -1.97
N PHE A 122 7.43 0.22 -2.97
CA PHE A 122 6.80 -0.59 -4.03
C PHE A 122 7.80 -1.45 -4.80
N SER A 123 9.04 -1.01 -4.98
CA SER A 123 10.09 -1.77 -5.68
C SER A 123 10.47 -3.08 -4.97
N GLU A 124 10.24 -3.19 -3.67
CA GLU A 124 10.46 -4.42 -2.91
C GLU A 124 9.33 -5.45 -3.14
N PHE A 125 8.19 -4.97 -3.66
CA PHE A 125 6.97 -5.73 -3.87
C PHE A 125 6.67 -6.02 -5.33
N THR A 126 7.41 -5.47 -6.30
CA THR A 126 7.18 -5.79 -7.71
C THR A 126 7.69 -7.20 -8.05
N ASP A 127 7.20 -7.72 -9.17
CA ASP A 127 7.73 -8.95 -9.74
C ASP A 127 9.22 -8.80 -10.03
N ARG A 128 10.07 -9.66 -9.43
CA ARG A 128 11.53 -9.51 -9.47
C ARG A 128 12.15 -9.65 -10.85
N VAL A 129 11.44 -10.26 -11.80
CA VAL A 129 11.91 -10.43 -13.17
C VAL A 129 11.56 -9.20 -14.00
N SER A 130 10.29 -8.78 -13.98
CA SER A 130 9.82 -7.66 -14.81
C SER A 130 10.00 -6.28 -14.17
N GLY A 131 10.12 -6.20 -12.85
CA GLY A 131 10.10 -4.95 -12.09
C GLY A 131 8.72 -4.28 -12.04
N THR A 132 7.64 -5.00 -12.38
CA THR A 132 6.28 -4.44 -12.48
C THR A 132 5.24 -5.21 -11.63
N PHE A 133 4.01 -4.69 -11.57
CA PHE A 133 2.84 -5.41 -11.04
C PHE A 133 2.00 -6.11 -12.14
N ASN A 134 2.55 -6.28 -13.35
CA ASN A 134 1.81 -6.83 -14.49
C ASN A 134 1.82 -8.37 -14.52
N GLY A 135 0.84 -8.95 -15.24
CA GLY A 135 0.82 -10.39 -15.54
C GLY A 135 0.38 -11.27 -14.37
N GLY A 136 -0.26 -10.70 -13.35
CA GLY A 136 -0.83 -11.43 -12.21
C GLY A 136 -2.26 -11.90 -12.48
N LYS A 137 -2.93 -12.36 -11.41
CA LYS A 137 -4.35 -12.79 -11.45
C LYS A 137 -5.35 -11.65 -11.27
N VAL A 138 -4.85 -10.44 -11.04
CA VAL A 138 -5.64 -9.20 -10.95
C VAL A 138 -4.94 -8.11 -11.76
N SER A 139 -5.62 -6.97 -11.97
CA SER A 139 -5.00 -5.82 -12.63
C SER A 139 -3.76 -5.35 -11.87
N ALA A 140 -2.80 -4.73 -12.57
CA ALA A 140 -1.60 -4.20 -11.93
C ALA A 140 -1.91 -3.14 -10.86
N ALA A 141 -2.97 -2.33 -11.07
CA ALA A 141 -3.43 -1.37 -10.07
C ALA A 141 -3.97 -2.07 -8.81
N THR A 142 -4.75 -3.14 -8.98
CA THR A 142 -5.24 -3.97 -7.87
C THR A 142 -4.11 -4.66 -7.13
N ALA A 143 -3.14 -5.25 -7.85
CA ALA A 143 -1.98 -5.88 -7.23
C ALA A 143 -1.13 -4.88 -6.45
N LYS A 144 -0.93 -3.66 -6.99
CA LYS A 144 -0.23 -2.58 -6.30
C LYS A 144 -0.96 -2.12 -5.03
N GLU A 145 -2.28 -1.98 -5.07
CA GLU A 145 -3.08 -1.64 -3.88
C GLU A 145 -3.07 -2.78 -2.84
N ASN A 146 -3.13 -4.04 -3.28
CA ASN A 146 -2.97 -5.18 -2.38
C ASN A 146 -1.58 -5.20 -1.70
N ALA A 147 -0.53 -4.84 -2.45
CA ALA A 147 0.82 -4.72 -1.89
C ALA A 147 0.88 -3.60 -0.84
N ARG A 148 0.26 -2.44 -1.11
CA ARG A 148 0.14 -1.33 -0.14
C ARG A 148 -0.55 -1.77 1.16
N ARG A 149 -1.63 -2.54 1.07
CA ARG A 149 -2.32 -3.12 2.25
C ARG A 149 -1.43 -4.09 3.01
N CYS A 150 -0.65 -4.91 2.29
CA CYS A 150 0.36 -5.79 2.89
C CYS A 150 1.41 -4.97 3.67
N MET A 151 1.93 -3.89 3.08
CA MET A 151 2.93 -3.02 3.72
C MET A 151 2.44 -2.45 5.06
N TYR A 152 1.20 -1.97 5.17
CA TYR A 152 0.67 -1.47 6.45
C TYR A 152 0.54 -2.56 7.52
N LYS A 153 0.24 -3.80 7.13
CA LYS A 153 0.30 -4.95 8.06
C LYS A 153 1.75 -5.24 8.47
N LEU A 154 2.72 -5.11 7.56
CA LEU A 154 4.14 -5.27 7.86
C LEU A 154 4.72 -4.16 8.73
N GLU A 155 4.26 -2.91 8.61
CA GLU A 155 4.62 -1.83 9.53
C GLU A 155 4.24 -2.19 10.98
N ALA A 156 3.08 -2.82 11.18
CA ALA A 156 2.69 -3.33 12.49
C ALA A 156 3.58 -4.49 12.95
N VAL A 157 3.93 -5.44 12.07
CA VAL A 157 4.87 -6.52 12.40
C VAL A 157 6.24 -5.95 12.81
N ARG A 158 6.79 -5.02 12.03
CA ARG A 158 8.03 -4.30 12.32
C ARG A 158 7.98 -3.63 13.69
N LYS A 159 6.90 -2.92 13.98
CA LYS A 159 6.68 -2.25 15.27
C LYS A 159 6.63 -3.25 16.43
N LYS A 160 5.87 -4.35 16.28
CA LYS A 160 5.75 -5.44 17.27
C LYS A 160 7.04 -6.23 17.49
N LEU A 161 7.96 -6.19 16.53
CA LEU A 161 9.32 -6.73 16.64
C LEU A 161 10.32 -5.74 17.27
N GLY A 162 9.85 -4.59 17.76
CA GLY A 162 10.72 -3.57 18.36
C GLY A 162 11.42 -2.70 17.33
N ASN A 163 10.75 -2.38 16.22
CA ASN A 163 11.26 -1.60 15.08
C ASN A 163 12.42 -2.26 14.33
N LYS A 164 12.55 -3.60 14.40
CA LYS A 164 13.55 -4.34 13.64
C LYS A 164 13.27 -4.23 12.12
N PRO A 165 14.30 -4.02 11.28
CA PRO A 165 14.12 -4.01 9.84
C PRO A 165 13.63 -5.38 9.36
N ILE A 166 12.74 -5.37 8.36
CA ILE A 166 12.22 -6.56 7.70
C ILE A 166 12.64 -6.46 6.23
N THR A 167 13.29 -7.50 5.72
CA THR A 167 13.65 -7.64 4.32
C THR A 167 12.54 -8.38 3.58
N VAL A 168 12.05 -7.82 2.47
CA VAL A 168 11.08 -8.47 1.59
C VAL A 168 11.80 -9.24 0.50
N ASN A 169 11.87 -10.56 0.67
CA ASN A 169 12.49 -11.50 -0.26
C ASN A 169 11.62 -11.80 -1.49
N SER A 170 10.32 -11.60 -1.41
CA SER A 170 9.42 -11.72 -2.56
C SER A 170 8.11 -11.01 -2.24
N GLY A 171 7.57 -10.24 -3.18
CA GLY A 171 6.25 -9.62 -3.07
C GLY A 171 5.33 -10.15 -4.16
N PHE A 172 4.85 -9.29 -5.05
CA PHE A 172 4.10 -9.73 -6.22
C PHE A 172 4.92 -10.65 -7.12
N ARG A 173 4.26 -11.66 -7.71
CA ARG A 173 4.81 -12.49 -8.78
C ARG A 173 3.83 -12.55 -9.93
N SER A 174 4.30 -12.32 -11.16
CA SER A 174 3.51 -12.60 -12.36
C SER A 174 3.21 -14.11 -12.46
N ILE A 175 2.20 -14.48 -13.24
CA ILE A 175 1.87 -15.89 -13.49
C ILE A 175 3.06 -16.64 -14.06
N ALA A 176 3.77 -16.02 -15.01
CA ALA A 176 4.93 -16.60 -15.68
C ALA A 176 6.07 -16.85 -14.68
N HIS A 177 6.47 -15.82 -13.92
CA HIS A 177 7.54 -15.95 -12.93
C HIS A 177 7.17 -16.93 -11.82
N ASN A 178 5.92 -16.92 -11.32
CA ASN A 178 5.49 -17.89 -10.31
C ASN A 178 5.59 -19.33 -10.83
N ALA A 179 5.21 -19.60 -12.08
CA ALA A 179 5.33 -20.93 -12.68
C ALA A 179 6.80 -21.34 -12.90
N GLU A 180 7.66 -20.40 -13.33
CA GLU A 180 9.09 -20.64 -13.54
C GLU A 180 9.81 -21.14 -12.30
N ILE A 181 9.47 -20.60 -11.12
CA ILE A 181 10.04 -21.01 -9.84
C ILE A 181 9.28 -22.17 -9.16
N GLY A 182 8.33 -22.80 -9.85
CA GLY A 182 7.55 -23.92 -9.32
C GLY A 182 6.53 -23.53 -8.24
N GLY A 183 6.11 -22.27 -8.19
CA GLY A 183 5.13 -21.78 -7.22
C GLY A 183 3.72 -22.36 -7.44
N ALA A 184 2.94 -22.45 -6.37
CA ALA A 184 1.57 -22.95 -6.41
C ALA A 184 0.70 -22.15 -7.40
N SER A 185 -0.19 -22.84 -8.12
CA SER A 185 -1.05 -22.24 -9.15
C SER A 185 -2.09 -21.26 -8.60
N ASP A 186 -2.36 -21.33 -7.30
CA ASP A 186 -3.23 -20.45 -6.54
C ASP A 186 -2.46 -19.56 -5.54
N SER A 187 -1.18 -19.33 -5.77
CA SER A 187 -0.31 -18.49 -4.94
C SER A 187 -0.85 -17.06 -4.76
N MET A 188 -0.81 -16.56 -3.52
CA MET A 188 -1.24 -15.22 -3.15
C MET A 188 -0.28 -14.11 -3.64
N HIS A 189 0.96 -14.46 -3.98
CA HIS A 189 1.88 -13.52 -4.64
C HIS A 189 1.34 -13.03 -5.98
N MET A 190 0.58 -13.85 -6.69
CA MET A 190 0.00 -13.49 -7.99
C MET A 190 -1.17 -12.51 -7.89
N TYR A 191 -1.63 -12.22 -6.67
CA TYR A 191 -2.66 -11.24 -6.36
C TYR A 191 -2.07 -9.97 -5.71
N GLY A 192 -0.77 -9.95 -5.40
CA GLY A 192 -0.11 -8.87 -4.66
C GLY A 192 -0.45 -8.85 -3.17
N THR A 193 -1.06 -9.91 -2.63
CA THR A 193 -1.50 -9.97 -1.22
C THR A 193 -0.51 -10.68 -0.30
N ALA A 194 0.64 -11.12 -0.82
CA ALA A 194 1.64 -11.91 -0.10
C ALA A 194 3.02 -11.27 -0.08
N ALA A 195 3.81 -11.64 0.92
CA ALA A 195 5.22 -11.33 1.02
C ALA A 195 6.00 -12.47 1.70
N ASP A 196 7.21 -12.71 1.22
CA ASP A 196 8.19 -13.61 1.85
C ASP A 196 9.21 -12.75 2.59
N LEU A 197 9.36 -12.98 3.89
CA LEU A 197 10.09 -12.09 4.79
C LEU A 197 11.37 -12.74 5.34
N ASP A 198 12.43 -11.95 5.45
CA ASP A 198 13.57 -12.25 6.31
C ASP A 198 13.75 -11.14 7.33
N VAL A 199 14.08 -11.50 8.58
CA VAL A 199 14.26 -10.55 9.67
C VAL A 199 15.57 -10.86 10.38
N PRO A 200 16.66 -10.16 10.03
CA PRO A 200 17.98 -10.44 10.59
C PRO A 200 18.00 -10.49 12.12
N GLY A 201 18.48 -11.60 12.66
CA GLY A 201 18.58 -11.83 14.09
C GLY A 201 17.24 -12.11 14.80
N VAL A 202 16.19 -12.50 14.06
CA VAL A 202 14.90 -12.92 14.61
C VAL A 202 14.52 -14.27 14.02
N ALA A 203 14.16 -15.23 14.87
CA ALA A 203 13.68 -16.53 14.40
C ALA A 203 12.35 -16.39 13.64
N ASN A 204 12.18 -17.16 12.56
CA ASN A 204 10.93 -17.16 11.77
C ASN A 204 9.70 -17.41 12.63
N LYS A 205 9.79 -18.26 13.67
CA LYS A 205 8.71 -18.48 14.63
C LYS A 205 8.27 -17.18 15.33
N THR A 206 9.20 -16.31 15.68
CA THR A 206 8.88 -15.03 16.31
C THR A 206 8.21 -14.09 15.31
N VAL A 207 8.67 -14.07 14.05
CA VAL A 207 8.05 -13.29 12.96
C VAL A 207 6.62 -13.76 12.72
N TYR A 208 6.43 -15.08 12.59
CA TYR A 208 5.15 -15.77 12.50
C TYR A 208 4.19 -15.30 13.59
N GLN A 209 4.60 -15.37 14.86
CA GLN A 209 3.76 -14.98 16.00
C GLN A 209 3.38 -13.50 15.98
N LYS A 210 4.24 -12.62 15.45
CA LYS A 210 3.87 -11.21 15.25
C LYS A 210 2.92 -11.03 14.06
N ALA A 211 3.03 -11.86 13.02
CA ALA A 211 2.10 -11.85 11.89
C ALA A 211 0.69 -12.36 12.27
N GLU A 212 0.57 -13.33 13.18
CA GLU A 212 -0.72 -13.87 13.69
C GLU A 212 -1.64 -12.78 14.28
N THR A 213 -1.04 -11.74 14.86
CA THR A 213 -1.77 -10.63 15.48
C THR A 213 -1.90 -9.42 14.55
N SER A 214 -1.35 -9.51 13.33
CA SER A 214 -1.23 -8.38 12.39
C SER A 214 -2.15 -8.49 11.17
N GLY A 215 -3.24 -9.26 11.29
CA GLY A 215 -4.28 -9.34 10.26
C GLY A 215 -3.87 -10.11 8.99
N PHE A 216 -2.75 -10.85 9.04
CA PHE A 216 -2.39 -11.82 8.00
C PHE A 216 -3.19 -13.10 8.16
N SER A 217 -3.78 -13.57 7.06
CA SER A 217 -4.71 -14.71 7.05
C SER A 217 -4.15 -15.94 6.35
N GLY A 218 -2.97 -15.83 5.75
CA GLY A 218 -2.17 -16.97 5.34
C GLY A 218 -0.77 -16.88 5.94
N LEU A 219 -0.33 -17.94 6.61
CA LEU A 219 1.01 -18.06 7.17
C LEU A 219 1.53 -19.48 6.92
N GLU A 220 2.64 -19.59 6.19
CA GLU A 220 3.37 -20.86 6.05
C GLU A 220 4.11 -21.20 7.36
N THR A 221 4.42 -22.48 7.55
CA THR A 221 5.20 -22.92 8.71
C THR A 221 6.56 -22.22 8.78
N TYR A 222 7.00 -21.87 9.99
CA TYR A 222 8.25 -21.13 10.25
C TYR A 222 9.54 -21.98 10.14
N ASN A 223 9.48 -23.10 9.42
CA ASN A 223 10.59 -24.04 9.26
C ASN A 223 11.31 -23.88 7.91
N THR A 224 10.89 -22.91 7.10
CA THR A 224 11.54 -22.50 5.86
C THR A 224 12.62 -21.44 6.13
N ASP A 225 13.36 -21.04 5.10
CA ASP A 225 14.42 -20.03 5.16
C ASP A 225 13.89 -18.58 5.15
N HIS A 226 12.58 -18.40 5.08
CA HIS A 226 11.87 -17.12 5.16
C HIS A 226 10.57 -17.31 5.95
N GLN A 227 9.86 -16.23 6.26
CA GLN A 227 8.49 -16.32 6.75
C GLN A 227 7.54 -15.80 5.68
N HIS A 228 6.71 -16.70 5.12
CA HIS A 228 5.63 -16.32 4.23
C HIS A 228 4.45 -15.71 5.02
N VAL A 229 3.91 -14.61 4.51
CA VAL A 229 2.67 -14.00 4.99
C VAL A 229 1.77 -13.61 3.83
N ASP A 230 0.46 -13.78 3.97
CA ASP A 230 -0.51 -13.28 3.00
C ASP A 230 -1.85 -12.87 3.60
N SER A 231 -2.63 -12.15 2.79
CA SER A 231 -3.98 -11.68 3.12
C SER A 231 -5.08 -12.35 2.31
N ARG A 232 -5.04 -13.68 2.16
CA ARG A 232 -6.02 -14.48 1.39
C ARG A 232 -7.48 -14.26 1.78
N ALA A 233 -7.76 -13.96 3.04
CA ALA A 233 -9.13 -13.69 3.50
C ALA A 233 -9.70 -12.37 2.96
N ASP A 234 -8.84 -11.43 2.54
CA ASP A 234 -9.25 -10.20 1.86
C ASP A 234 -9.75 -10.50 0.42
N LEU A 235 -9.41 -11.68 -0.11
CA LEU A 235 -9.91 -12.22 -1.38
C LEU A 235 -11.06 -13.23 -1.18
N GLY A 236 -11.63 -13.31 0.01
CA GLY A 236 -12.71 -14.26 0.34
C GLY A 236 -12.27 -15.70 0.51
N ARG A 237 -10.96 -15.98 0.62
CA ARG A 237 -10.45 -17.33 0.88
C ARG A 237 -10.45 -17.62 2.39
N ALA A 238 -10.46 -18.91 2.76
CA ALA A 238 -10.35 -19.31 4.15
C ALA A 238 -9.00 -18.92 4.76
N TRP A 239 -8.98 -18.69 6.07
CA TRP A 239 -7.74 -18.55 6.84
C TRP A 239 -6.92 -19.85 6.76
N TRP A 240 -5.59 -19.72 6.78
CA TRP A 240 -4.66 -20.83 6.69
C TRP A 240 -3.37 -20.52 7.42
N TRP A 241 -3.13 -21.21 8.51
CA TRP A 241 -1.94 -21.09 9.34
C TRP A 241 -1.34 -22.49 9.47
N GLU A 242 -0.28 -22.81 8.72
CA GLU A 242 0.21 -24.19 8.62
C GLU A 242 0.72 -24.76 9.95
N ASN A 243 1.20 -23.91 10.85
CA ASN A 243 1.46 -24.27 12.26
C ASN A 243 1.41 -23.00 13.13
N GLY A 244 0.21 -22.63 13.60
CA GLY A 244 -0.07 -21.48 14.47
C GLY A 244 -0.91 -21.81 15.70
N THR A 245 -1.03 -20.84 16.62
CA THR A 245 -1.50 -20.98 18.00
C THR A 245 -3.03 -21.00 18.18
N VAL A 246 -3.81 -21.17 17.10
CA VAL A 246 -5.28 -21.06 17.10
C VAL A 246 -5.91 -22.14 16.24
#